data_AF-A0A1Q2CST7-F1
#
_entry.id   AF-A0A1Q2CST7-F1
#
_cell.length_a   1.000
_cell.length_b   1.000
_cell.length_c   1.000
_cell.angle_alpha   90.00
_cell.angle_beta   90.00
_cell.angle_gamma   90.00
#
_symmetry.space_group_name_H-M   'P 1'
#
loop_
_entity.id
_entity.type
_entity.pdbx_description
1 polymer ?
#
loop_
_entity_poly.entity_id
_entity_poly.type
_entity_poly.pdbx_seq_one_letter_code
_entity_poly.pdbx_strand_id
1 'polypeptide(L)' 'MHRATVFAHLRRRNVPGRRPGLSLNEKAEAVRLARAGISMRAIGRRMGVDRKAVRAALVEVGLLI' A
#
# COMPACT_ATOMS: atom_id res chain seq x y z
N MET A 1 -26.01 6.96 1.33
CA MET A 1 -24.76 7.43 0.68
C MET A 1 -23.86 6.23 0.40
N HIS A 2 -23.30 6.12 -0.80
CA HIS A 2 -22.46 4.98 -1.19
C HIS A 2 -20.99 5.23 -0.81
N ARG A 3 -20.33 4.25 -0.16
CA ARG A 3 -18.92 4.35 0.27
C ARG A 3 -17.96 4.75 -0.88
N ALA A 4 -18.24 4.28 -2.09
CA ALA A 4 -17.43 4.55 -3.27
C ALA A 4 -17.38 6.06 -3.61
N THR A 5 -18.53 6.75 -3.47
CA THR A 5 -18.66 8.19 -3.74
C THR A 5 -17.86 9.02 -2.73
N VAL A 6 -17.91 8.64 -1.45
CA VAL A 6 -17.14 9.29 -0.37
C VAL A 6 -15.64 9.10 -0.59
N PHE A 7 -15.20 7.88 -0.91
CA PHE A 7 -13.79 7.61 -1.21
C PHE A 7 -13.28 8.40 -2.41
N ALA A 8 -14.06 8.50 -3.48
CA ALA A 8 -13.69 9.29 -4.66
C ALA A 8 -13.58 10.79 -4.32
N HIS A 9 -14.50 11.32 -3.50
CA HIS A 9 -14.47 12.70 -3.05
C HIS A 9 -13.23 13.00 -2.19
N LEU A 10 -12.93 12.13 -1.22
CA LEU A 10 -11.75 12.27 -0.36
C LEU A 10 -10.45 12.20 -1.17
N ARG A 11 -10.40 11.35 -2.19
CA ARG A 11 -9.25 11.21 -3.10
C ARG A 11 -8.96 12.50 -3.89
N ARG A 12 -10.01 13.18 -4.38
CA ARG A 12 -9.86 14.47 -5.09
C ARG A 12 -9.36 15.58 -4.17
N ARG A 13 -9.62 15.48 -2.87
CA ARG A 13 -9.17 16.44 -1.85
C ARG A 13 -7.84 16.06 -1.19
N ASN A 14 -7.12 15.04 -1.71
CA ASN A 14 -5.89 14.50 -1.12
C ASN A 14 -6.03 14.16 0.37
N VAL A 15 -7.24 13.84 0.84
CA VAL A 15 -7.45 13.48 2.23
C VAL A 15 -6.86 12.08 2.45
N PRO A 16 -5.94 11.90 3.41
CA PRO A 16 -5.42 10.59 3.75
C PRO A 16 -6.57 9.71 4.26
N GLY A 17 -7.08 8.85 3.38
CA GLY A 17 -8.06 7.86 3.77
C GLY A 17 -7.39 6.73 4.55
N ARG A 18 -8.07 6.23 5.59
CA ARG A 18 -7.71 4.98 6.25
C ARG A 18 -8.04 3.81 5.31
N ARG A 19 -7.21 3.59 4.29
CA ARG A 19 -7.40 2.49 3.33
C ARG A 19 -7.02 1.15 3.97
N PRO A 20 -7.77 0.07 3.66
CA PRO A 20 -7.31 -1.28 3.97
C PRO A 20 -6.19 -1.65 2.99
N GLY A 21 -4.97 -1.17 3.26
CA GLY A 21 -3.77 -1.50 2.50
C GLY A 21 -3.33 -0.49 1.44
N LEU A 22 -2.26 -0.86 0.73
CA LEU A 22 -1.59 -0.07 -0.29
C LEU A 22 -2.47 0.09 -1.54
N SER A 23 -2.43 1.27 -2.18
CA SER A 23 -2.98 1.47 -3.52
C SER A 23 -2.22 0.66 -4.57
N LEU A 24 -2.78 0.51 -5.77
CA LEU A 24 -2.15 -0.26 -6.85
C LEU A 24 -0.70 0.20 -7.14
N ASN A 25 -0.47 1.51 -7.21
CA ASN A 25 0.86 2.08 -7.44
C ASN A 25 1.80 1.81 -6.27
N GLU A 26 1.30 1.93 -5.04
CA GLU A 26 2.07 1.64 -3.84
C GLU A 26 2.40 0.13 -3.73
N LYS A 27 1.49 -0.76 -4.13
CA LYS A 27 1.76 -2.20 -4.22
C LYS A 27 2.87 -2.48 -5.23
N ALA A 28 2.79 -1.90 -6.42
CA ALA A 28 3.80 -2.09 -7.46
C ALA A 28 5.20 -1.62 -6.99
N GLU A 29 5.24 -0.47 -6.32
CA GLU A 29 6.49 0.06 -5.75
C GLU A 29 7.03 -0.82 -4.61
N ALA A 30 6.16 -1.27 -3.70
CA ALA A 30 6.54 -2.18 -2.62
C ALA A 30 7.11 -3.50 -3.17
N VAL A 31 6.50 -4.05 -4.23
CA VAL A 31 6.97 -5.24 -4.94
C VAL A 31 8.34 -5.00 -5.59
N ARG A 32 8.52 -3.87 -6.27
CA ARG A 32 9.79 -3.50 -6.91
C ARG A 32 10.92 -3.42 -5.87
N LEU A 33 10.68 -2.76 -4.75
CA LEU A 33 11.66 -2.63 -3.66
C LEU A 33 11.97 -3.98 -3.00
N ALA A 34 10.95 -4.83 -2.80
CA ALA A 34 11.15 -6.17 -2.24
C ALA A 34 11.99 -7.06 -3.16
N ARG A 35 11.73 -7.02 -4.47
CA ARG A 35 12.55 -7.72 -5.48
C ARG A 35 13.99 -7.19 -5.55
N ALA A 36 14.20 -5.91 -5.22
CA ALA A 36 15.53 -5.33 -5.06
C ALA A 36 16.22 -5.72 -3.73
N GLY A 37 15.65 -6.64 -2.94
CA GLY A 37 16.23 -7.11 -1.67
C GLY A 37 16.05 -6.17 -0.48
N ILE A 38 15.25 -5.10 -0.63
CA ILE A 38 15.03 -4.15 0.46
C ILE A 38 14.07 -4.78 1.47
N SER A 39 14.44 -4.74 2.76
CA SER A 39 13.60 -5.30 3.82
C SER A 39 12.24 -4.61 3.91
N MET A 40 11.17 -5.37 4.25
CA MET A 40 9.82 -4.81 4.43
C MET A 40 9.77 -3.62 5.39
N ARG A 41 10.62 -3.61 6.43
CA ARG A 41 10.69 -2.53 7.41
C ARG A 41 11.29 -1.25 6.82
N ALA A 42 12.30 -1.38 5.95
CA ALA A 42 12.85 -0.25 5.20
C ALA A 42 11.87 0.26 4.14
N ILE A 43 11.13 -0.62 3.46
CA ILE A 43 10.05 -0.26 2.54
C ILE A 43 8.96 0.54 3.25
N GLY A 44 8.47 0.04 4.38
CA GLY A 44 7.44 0.72 5.18
C GLY A 44 7.87 2.13 5.60
N ARG A 45 9.10 2.28 6.09
CA ARG A 45 9.66 3.60 6.43
C ARG A 45 9.77 4.53 5.22
N ARG A 46 10.25 4.02 4.08
CA ARG A 46 10.42 4.82 2.85
C ARG A 46 9.08 5.31 2.28
N MET A 47 8.04 4.49 2.40
CA MET A 47 6.71 4.79 1.86
C MET A 47 5.76 5.44 2.86
N GLY A 48 6.15 5.54 4.14
CA GLY A 48 5.27 6.07 5.20
C GLY A 48 4.11 5.13 5.55
N VAL A 49 4.31 3.82 5.40
CA VAL A 49 3.27 2.80 5.57
C VAL A 49 3.68 1.73 6.58
N ASP A 50 2.70 1.12 7.24
CA ASP A 50 2.95 0.05 8.20
C ASP A 50 3.52 -1.21 7.52
N ARG A 51 4.42 -1.92 8.22
CA ARG A 51 5.01 -3.17 7.72
C ARG A 51 3.96 -4.21 7.36
N LYS A 52 2.81 -4.28 8.05
CA LYS A 52 1.71 -5.21 7.74
C LYS A 52 1.07 -4.89 6.40
N ALA A 53 0.98 -3.62 6.02
CA ALA A 53 0.48 -3.22 4.71
C ALA A 53 1.43 -3.67 3.59
N VAL A 54 2.75 -3.58 3.83
CA VAL A 54 3.76 -4.12 2.91
C VAL A 54 3.64 -5.64 2.81
N ARG A 55 3.52 -6.37 3.93
CA ARG A 55 3.36 -7.84 3.92
C ARG A 55 2.12 -8.26 3.13
N ALA A 56 0.98 -7.61 3.37
CA ALA A 56 -0.27 -7.94 2.68
C ALA A 56 -0.13 -7.80 1.16
N ALA A 57 0.50 -6.72 0.69
CA ALA A 57 0.75 -6.52 -0.74
C ALA A 57 1.67 -7.58 -1.36
N LEU A 58 2.68 -8.04 -0.61
CA LEU A 58 3.61 -9.08 -1.10
C LEU A 58 2.97 -10.47 -1.13
N VAL A 59 2.11 -10.80 -0.15
CA VAL A 59 1.34 -12.05 -0.13
C VAL A 59 0.36 -12.10 -1.29
N GLU A 60 -0.33 -11.00 -1.59
CA GLU A 60 -1.30 -10.90 -2.68
C GLU A 60 -0.68 -11.20 -4.06
N VAL A 61 0.61 -10.92 -4.25
CA VAL A 61 1.35 -11.20 -5.49
C VAL A 61 2.21 -12.46 -5.42
N GLY A 62 2.10 -13.26 -4.36
CA GLY A 62 2.83 -14.52 -4.19
C GLY A 62 4.33 -14.39 -3.91
N LEU A 63 4.80 -13.22 -3.46
CA LEU A 63 6.21 -13.04 -3.05
C LEU A 63 6.49 -13.54 -1.64
N LEU A 64 5.44 -13.73 -0.83
CA LEU A 64 5.51 -14.24 0.54
C LEU A 64 4.36 -15.21 0.79
N ILE A 65 4.58 -16.17 1.68
CA ILE A 65 3.60 -17.14 2.20
C ILE A 65 3.11 -16.68 3.58
#